data_AF-A0A512NJN7-F1
#
_entry.id   AF-A0A512NJN7-F1
#
_cell.length_a   1.000
_cell.length_b   1.000
_cell.length_c   1.000
_cell.angle_alpha   90.00
_cell.angle_beta   90.00
_cell.angle_gamma   90.00
#
_symmetry.space_group_name_H-M   'P 1'
#
loop_
_entity.id
_entity.type
_entity.pdbx_description
1 polymer ?
#
loop_
_entity_poly.entity_id
_entity_poly.type
_entity_poly.pdbx_seq_one_letter_code
_entity_poly.pdbx_strand_id
1 'polypeptide(L)'
;MDMRGSVYSLAMNNVLSLRPGDRIPDFALPGLDGKHRKFIWSFTGEPVALVAVDDLANLDAGQFAALIDACGKSSVVPVVVAGNAVAGASAPWTKLGGTPVAPLLLCDPDRRFLAALLAQGGMGLGSAGALRMRVIVLDPNQRIAATFDSRALPAAAEAIDGLARSVRSDGGRDLLLQTPMAPVLVLPRVFEPDFCAQLVRLWGKGDHKDSGVSSRYGNVNMDHLKRTEDYTIVEPMMLKAVSDRLAYRIGPELTKVFAFDRQFTFDSHVVLSYSADGKHFFGAHRDNGAPTTADRAFAVSLNLNDDFEGGELVFPEYAGVRVSPPMGGAAVFSCSLLHQVLPLTRGRRFVLTTFFRAKA
;
A
#
# COMPACT_ATOMS: atom_id res chain seq x y z
N MET A 1 11.54 -30.24 -14.22
CA MET A 1 10.34 -29.84 -13.45
C MET A 1 10.87 -29.18 -12.20
N ASP A 2 11.31 -27.92 -12.35
CA ASP A 2 12.17 -27.27 -11.38
C ASP A 2 11.38 -26.22 -10.59
N MET A 3 11.46 -26.36 -9.27
CA MET A 3 10.74 -25.58 -8.29
C MET A 3 11.34 -24.18 -8.23
N ARG A 4 10.57 -23.18 -8.68
CA ARG A 4 10.84 -21.75 -8.45
C ARG A 4 10.71 -21.42 -6.95
N GLY A 5 11.70 -21.83 -6.18
CA GLY A 5 11.92 -21.37 -4.81
C GLY A 5 12.97 -20.26 -4.84
N SER A 6 12.56 -19.00 -4.66
CA SER A 6 13.51 -17.95 -4.23
C SER A 6 12.84 -16.68 -3.67
N VAL A 7 11.57 -16.38 -4.03
CA VAL A 7 10.94 -15.13 -3.53
C VAL A 7 9.97 -15.35 -2.36
N TYR A 8 9.41 -16.56 -2.21
CA TYR A 8 8.46 -16.86 -1.12
C TYR A 8 9.12 -17.24 0.22
N SER A 9 10.42 -17.57 0.24
CA SER A 9 11.10 -18.08 1.44
C SER A 9 11.60 -16.98 2.39
N LEU A 10 11.69 -15.72 1.92
CA LEU A 10 12.32 -14.63 2.67
C LEU A 10 11.37 -13.78 3.53
N ALA A 11 10.06 -14.11 3.60
CA ALA A 11 9.06 -13.17 4.12
C ALA A 11 8.31 -13.58 5.40
N MET A 12 8.72 -14.62 6.14
CA MET A 12 8.04 -15.00 7.39
C MET A 12 8.90 -14.95 8.67
N ASN A 13 10.18 -14.56 8.57
CA ASN A 13 11.03 -14.34 9.76
C ASN A 13 10.98 -12.90 10.30
N ASN A 14 10.33 -11.98 9.60
CA ASN A 14 10.02 -10.65 10.12
C ASN A 14 8.54 -10.60 10.50
N VAL A 15 8.27 -10.23 11.76
CA VAL A 15 6.91 -9.98 12.27
C VAL A 15 6.20 -9.01 11.33
N LEU A 16 5.06 -9.43 10.76
CA LEU A 16 4.21 -8.55 9.96
C LEU A 16 3.80 -7.35 10.82
N SER A 17 4.11 -6.13 10.37
CA SER A 17 3.77 -4.92 11.14
C SER A 17 2.25 -4.65 11.14
N LEU A 18 1.53 -5.26 10.18
CA LEU A 18 0.07 -5.22 9.98
C LEU A 18 -0.52 -3.80 10.02
N ARG A 19 0.24 -2.82 9.53
CA ARG A 19 -0.19 -1.42 9.51
C ARG A 19 -1.00 -1.12 8.25
N PRO A 20 -1.89 -0.11 8.27
CA PRO A 20 -2.52 0.38 7.05
C PRO A 20 -1.49 0.62 5.94
N GLY A 21 -1.77 0.08 4.76
CA GLY A 21 -0.88 0.12 3.61
C GLY A 21 0.02 -1.10 3.43
N ASP A 22 0.27 -1.88 4.49
CA ASP A 22 0.99 -3.16 4.38
C ASP A 22 0.16 -4.17 3.61
N ARG A 23 0.83 -5.13 2.97
CA ARG A 23 0.19 -6.25 2.30
C ARG A 23 0.21 -7.48 3.20
N ILE A 24 -0.89 -8.23 3.24
CA ILE A 24 -0.88 -9.58 3.83
C ILE A 24 -0.35 -10.55 2.75
N PRO A 25 0.74 -11.29 3.01
CA PRO A 25 1.23 -12.32 2.09
C PRO A 25 0.14 -13.35 1.80
N ASP A 26 0.11 -13.89 0.58
CA ASP A 26 -0.81 -14.99 0.27
C ASP A 26 -0.41 -16.25 1.06
N PHE A 27 -1.40 -17.00 1.51
CA PHE A 27 -1.24 -18.26 2.22
C PHE A 27 -2.32 -19.24 1.81
N ALA A 28 -2.09 -20.53 2.06
CA ALA A 28 -3.06 -21.58 1.78
C ALA A 28 -3.32 -22.40 3.05
N LEU A 29 -4.60 -22.52 3.41
CA LEU A 29 -5.05 -23.23 4.59
C LEU A 29 -6.25 -24.12 4.24
N PRO A 30 -6.47 -25.25 4.95
CA PRO A 30 -7.61 -26.11 4.73
C PRO A 30 -8.92 -25.46 5.20
N GLY A 31 -9.98 -25.61 4.39
CA GLY A 31 -11.35 -25.36 4.83
C GLY A 31 -11.94 -26.54 5.63
N LEU A 32 -13.23 -26.47 5.95
CA LEU A 32 -13.94 -27.57 6.65
C LEU A 32 -13.99 -28.88 5.85
N ASP A 33 -13.83 -28.82 4.54
CA ASP A 33 -13.72 -29.98 3.65
C ASP A 33 -12.30 -30.58 3.60
N GLY A 34 -11.36 -30.02 4.36
CA GLY A 34 -9.93 -30.39 4.37
C GLY A 34 -9.16 -29.92 3.13
N LYS A 35 -9.82 -29.30 2.14
CA LYS A 35 -9.16 -28.82 0.92
C LYS A 35 -8.48 -27.49 1.19
N HIS A 36 -7.24 -27.38 0.75
CA HIS A 36 -6.48 -26.14 0.88
C HIS A 36 -7.00 -25.09 -0.10
N ARG A 37 -7.23 -23.88 0.41
CA ARG A 37 -7.70 -22.73 -0.35
C ARG A 37 -6.72 -21.59 -0.15
N LYS A 38 -6.32 -20.94 -1.24
CA LYS A 38 -5.47 -19.76 -1.15
C LYS A 38 -6.28 -18.57 -0.67
N PHE A 39 -5.71 -17.75 0.20
CA PHE A 39 -6.36 -16.57 0.73
C PHE A 39 -6.70 -15.56 -0.37
N ILE A 40 -5.81 -15.39 -1.35
CA ILE A 40 -6.03 -14.52 -2.53
C ILE A 40 -7.31 -14.83 -3.30
N TRP A 41 -7.84 -16.06 -3.24
CA TRP A 41 -9.09 -16.41 -3.92
C TRP A 41 -10.33 -15.74 -3.31
N SER A 42 -10.21 -15.16 -2.12
CA SER A 42 -11.28 -14.36 -1.48
C SER A 42 -11.41 -12.95 -2.07
N PHE A 43 -10.45 -12.52 -2.89
CA PHE A 43 -10.39 -11.17 -3.46
C PHE A 43 -10.98 -11.18 -4.88
N THR A 44 -12.29 -10.95 -4.98
CA THR A 44 -13.04 -10.95 -6.24
C THR A 44 -13.41 -9.55 -6.72
N GLY A 45 -12.64 -8.53 -6.32
CA GLY A 45 -12.90 -7.11 -6.60
C GLY A 45 -13.52 -6.35 -5.43
N GLU A 46 -14.03 -7.07 -4.42
CA GLU A 46 -14.58 -6.51 -3.19
C GLU A 46 -13.53 -6.44 -2.07
N PRO A 47 -13.65 -5.48 -1.12
CA PRO A 47 -12.87 -5.50 0.12
C PRO A 47 -13.08 -6.79 0.91
N VAL A 48 -12.10 -7.18 1.73
CA VAL A 48 -12.14 -8.38 2.57
C VAL A 48 -12.06 -8.01 4.04
N ALA A 49 -12.92 -8.60 4.87
CA ALA A 49 -12.81 -8.57 6.33
C ALA A 49 -12.24 -9.90 6.82
N LEU A 50 -10.95 -9.93 7.17
CA LEU A 50 -10.26 -11.09 7.71
C LEU A 50 -10.38 -11.11 9.24
N VAL A 51 -11.12 -12.07 9.78
CA VAL A 51 -11.19 -12.36 11.21
C VAL A 51 -10.14 -13.41 11.54
N ALA A 52 -9.08 -13.02 12.23
CA ALA A 52 -8.11 -13.96 12.80
C ALA A 52 -8.54 -14.25 14.25
N VAL A 53 -8.68 -15.52 14.62
CA VAL A 53 -9.11 -15.93 15.96
C VAL A 53 -8.35 -17.17 16.44
N ASP A 54 -7.89 -17.15 17.68
CA ASP A 54 -7.10 -18.25 18.26
C ASP A 54 -7.89 -19.56 18.31
N ASP A 55 -9.15 -19.46 18.72
CA ASP A 55 -10.12 -20.54 18.76
C ASP A 55 -11.52 -19.96 18.50
N LEU A 56 -12.31 -20.61 17.65
CA LEU A 56 -13.70 -20.24 17.34
C LEU A 56 -14.57 -20.04 18.60
N ALA A 57 -14.26 -20.70 19.72
CA ALA A 57 -14.95 -20.50 20.99
C ALA A 57 -14.80 -19.07 21.56
N ASN A 58 -13.85 -18.28 21.06
CA ASN A 58 -13.67 -16.87 21.45
C ASN A 58 -14.57 -15.92 20.66
N LEU A 59 -15.29 -16.38 19.63
CA LEU A 59 -16.25 -15.55 18.89
C LEU A 59 -17.59 -15.53 19.62
N ASP A 60 -18.02 -14.34 20.02
CA ASP A 60 -19.40 -14.13 20.46
C ASP A 60 -20.35 -14.21 19.25
N ALA A 61 -21.36 -15.07 19.34
CA ALA A 61 -22.25 -15.36 18.21
C ALA A 61 -23.05 -14.12 17.75
N GLY A 62 -23.50 -13.27 18.69
CA GLY A 62 -24.24 -12.06 18.37
C GLY A 62 -23.37 -11.00 17.69
N GLN A 63 -22.18 -10.76 18.23
CA GLN A 63 -21.22 -9.81 17.66
C GLN A 63 -20.68 -10.29 16.30
N PHE A 64 -20.43 -11.60 16.15
CA PHE A 64 -19.99 -12.16 14.88
C PHE A 64 -21.10 -12.05 13.82
N ALA A 65 -22.35 -12.40 14.16
CA ALA A 65 -23.48 -12.22 13.26
C ALA A 65 -23.67 -10.76 12.83
N ALA A 66 -23.49 -9.80 13.74
CA ALA A 66 -23.53 -8.38 13.43
C ALA A 66 -22.42 -7.96 12.44
N LEU A 67 -21.20 -8.48 12.61
CA LEU A 67 -20.12 -8.23 11.64
C LEU A 67 -20.45 -8.82 10.26
N ILE A 68 -20.99 -10.04 10.19
CA ILE A 68 -21.36 -10.68 8.93
C ILE A 68 -22.49 -9.92 8.23
N ASP A 69 -23.51 -9.48 8.96
CA ASP A 69 -24.59 -8.63 8.43
C ASP A 69 -24.05 -7.30 7.89
N ALA A 70 -23.15 -6.64 8.64
CA ALA A 70 -22.50 -5.40 8.22
C ALA A 70 -21.63 -5.60 6.95
N CYS A 71 -20.92 -6.73 6.85
CA CYS A 71 -20.19 -7.12 5.65
C CYS A 71 -21.12 -7.29 4.45
N GLY A 72 -22.24 -8.00 4.62
CA GLY A 72 -23.23 -8.21 3.56
C GLY A 72 -23.84 -6.91 3.05
N LYS A 73 -24.21 -5.99 3.94
CA LYS A 73 -24.76 -4.67 3.59
C LYS A 73 -23.74 -3.77 2.87
N SER A 74 -22.46 -3.97 3.14
CA SER A 74 -21.38 -3.13 2.63
C SER A 74 -20.59 -3.77 1.48
N SER A 75 -21.06 -4.90 0.96
CA SER A 75 -20.38 -5.73 -0.05
C SER A 75 -18.91 -6.01 0.32
N VAL A 76 -18.67 -6.50 1.53
CA VAL A 76 -17.35 -6.93 2.01
C VAL A 76 -17.35 -8.44 2.16
N VAL A 77 -16.29 -9.11 1.72
CA VAL A 77 -16.16 -10.56 1.82
C VAL A 77 -15.61 -10.94 3.20
N PRO A 78 -16.38 -11.61 4.08
CA PRO A 78 -15.87 -12.08 5.34
C PRO A 78 -15.07 -13.38 5.17
N VAL A 79 -13.87 -13.41 5.74
CA VAL A 79 -13.00 -14.60 5.79
C VAL A 79 -12.57 -14.80 7.24
N VAL A 80 -12.59 -16.03 7.73
CA VAL A 80 -12.16 -16.37 9.08
C VAL A 80 -10.96 -17.30 9.01
N VAL A 81 -9.90 -16.98 9.73
CA VAL A 81 -8.76 -17.87 9.99
C VAL A 81 -8.78 -18.22 11.48
N ALA A 82 -8.91 -19.52 11.78
CA ALA A 82 -9.04 -20.01 13.15
C ALA A 82 -7.98 -21.05 13.50
N GLY A 83 -7.53 -21.08 14.75
CA GLY A 83 -6.55 -22.07 15.23
C GLY A 83 -7.12 -23.47 15.49
N ASN A 84 -8.40 -23.70 15.20
CA ASN A 84 -9.03 -25.01 15.39
C ASN A 84 -8.55 -26.01 14.33
N ALA A 85 -8.42 -27.29 14.70
CA ALA A 85 -8.26 -28.36 13.73
C ALA A 85 -9.57 -28.57 12.94
N VAL A 86 -9.45 -28.95 11.66
CA VAL A 86 -10.59 -29.16 10.74
C VAL A 86 -11.67 -30.06 11.36
N ALA A 87 -11.26 -31.19 11.97
CA ALA A 87 -12.19 -32.14 12.58
C ALA A 87 -13.01 -31.56 13.76
N GLY A 88 -12.46 -30.58 14.48
CA GLY A 88 -13.11 -29.93 15.62
C GLY A 88 -13.86 -28.65 15.28
N ALA A 89 -13.70 -28.11 14.07
CA ALA A 89 -14.20 -26.80 13.70
C ALA A 89 -15.68 -26.79 13.24
N SER A 90 -16.20 -27.91 12.74
CA SER A 90 -17.55 -27.97 12.11
C SER A 90 -18.69 -27.59 13.07
N ALA A 91 -18.72 -28.18 14.27
CA ALA A 91 -19.76 -27.92 15.27
C ALA A 91 -19.76 -26.46 15.79
N PRO A 92 -18.63 -25.88 16.27
CA PRO A 92 -18.60 -24.48 16.68
C PRO A 92 -18.90 -23.52 15.52
N TRP A 93 -18.43 -23.82 14.31
CA TRP A 93 -18.72 -22.99 13.14
C TRP A 93 -20.22 -22.94 12.80
N THR A 94 -20.89 -24.08 12.85
CA THR A 94 -22.35 -24.16 12.64
C THR A 94 -23.12 -23.34 13.69
N LYS A 95 -22.68 -23.37 14.95
CA LYS A 95 -23.28 -22.57 16.03
C LYS A 95 -23.12 -21.06 15.82
N LEU A 96 -22.07 -20.63 15.13
CA LEU A 96 -21.84 -19.23 14.73
C LEU A 96 -22.65 -18.82 13.48
N GLY A 97 -23.49 -19.72 12.94
CA GLY A 97 -24.26 -19.49 11.72
C GLY A 97 -23.46 -19.70 10.43
N GLY A 98 -22.25 -20.24 10.52
CA GLY A 98 -21.39 -20.52 9.39
C GLY A 98 -21.82 -21.77 8.61
N THR A 99 -21.61 -21.74 7.30
CA THR A 99 -21.79 -22.90 6.40
C THR A 99 -20.42 -23.44 5.96
N PRO A 100 -20.35 -24.61 5.28
CA PRO A 100 -19.08 -25.12 4.76
C PRO A 100 -18.33 -24.20 3.78
N VAL A 101 -19.03 -23.20 3.20
CA VAL A 101 -18.48 -22.34 2.13
C VAL A 101 -18.60 -20.84 2.42
N ALA A 102 -19.46 -20.43 3.36
CA ALA A 102 -19.74 -19.02 3.63
C ALA A 102 -20.13 -18.78 5.12
N PRO A 103 -19.51 -17.79 5.80
CA PRO A 103 -18.23 -17.17 5.46
C PRO A 103 -17.13 -18.23 5.21
N LEU A 104 -16.07 -17.87 4.48
CA LEU A 104 -14.97 -18.81 4.26
C LEU A 104 -14.21 -19.01 5.59
N LEU A 105 -14.25 -20.21 6.14
CA LEU A 105 -13.42 -20.61 7.29
C LEU A 105 -12.16 -21.34 6.80
N LEU A 106 -11.00 -20.91 7.29
CA LEU A 106 -9.70 -21.50 7.09
C LEU A 106 -9.11 -21.91 8.43
N CYS A 107 -8.68 -23.17 8.56
CA CYS A 107 -8.18 -23.74 9.80
C CYS A 107 -6.64 -23.77 9.79
N ASP A 108 -5.99 -23.17 10.79
CA ASP A 108 -4.53 -23.13 10.98
C ASP A 108 -4.13 -23.71 12.35
N PRO A 109 -4.33 -25.03 12.59
CA PRO A 109 -4.06 -25.64 13.88
C PRO A 109 -2.60 -25.56 14.30
N ASP A 110 -1.69 -25.54 13.33
CA ASP A 110 -0.24 -25.41 13.55
C ASP A 110 0.21 -23.95 13.73
N ARG A 111 -0.73 -23.00 13.65
CA ARG A 111 -0.52 -21.55 13.84
C ARG A 111 0.55 -20.96 12.92
N ARG A 112 0.69 -21.52 11.71
CA ARG A 112 1.74 -21.13 10.75
C ARG A 112 1.60 -19.69 10.27
N PHE A 113 0.35 -19.21 10.14
CA PHE A 113 0.02 -17.86 9.71
C PHE A 113 -0.71 -17.09 10.80
N LEU A 114 -1.56 -17.78 11.57
CA LEU A 114 -2.36 -17.20 12.64
C LEU A 114 -1.50 -16.52 13.71
N ALA A 115 -0.31 -17.06 14.02
CA ALA A 115 0.62 -16.43 14.95
C ALA A 115 1.03 -15.01 14.50
N ALA A 116 1.29 -14.81 13.22
CA ALA A 116 1.62 -13.50 12.68
C ALA A 116 0.39 -12.58 12.61
N LEU A 117 -0.79 -13.12 12.26
CA LEU A 117 -2.04 -12.36 12.21
C LEU A 117 -2.48 -11.84 13.60
N LEU A 118 -2.19 -12.60 14.65
CA LEU A 118 -2.50 -12.26 16.05
C LEU A 118 -1.35 -11.57 16.80
N ALA A 119 -0.20 -11.36 16.15
CA ALA A 119 0.93 -10.68 16.76
C ALA A 119 0.59 -9.20 17.03
N GLN A 120 0.89 -8.69 18.22
CA GLN A 120 0.72 -7.27 18.51
C GLN A 120 1.83 -6.46 17.82
N GLY A 121 1.45 -5.59 16.88
CA GLY A 121 2.36 -4.66 16.22
C GLY A 121 2.37 -3.33 16.96
N GLY A 122 3.33 -3.11 17.87
CA GLY A 122 3.44 -1.84 18.58
C GLY A 122 4.74 -1.71 19.38
N MET A 123 5.30 -0.50 19.43
CA MET A 123 6.43 -0.12 20.30
C MET A 123 5.94 0.05 21.76
N GLY A 124 5.44 -1.03 22.36
CA GLY A 124 5.09 -1.07 23.78
C GLY A 124 6.13 -1.85 24.57
N LEU A 125 6.61 -1.29 25.69
CA LEU A 125 7.46 -1.99 26.66
C LEU A 125 6.59 -2.98 27.45
N GLY A 126 6.36 -4.15 26.88
CA GLY A 126 5.72 -5.29 27.53
C GLY A 126 5.87 -6.52 26.66
N SER A 127 6.00 -7.70 27.28
CA SER A 127 5.79 -8.97 26.58
C SER A 127 4.30 -9.06 26.22
N ALA A 128 3.92 -8.40 25.13
CA ALA A 128 2.56 -8.45 24.61
C ALA A 128 2.22 -9.90 24.26
N GLY A 129 1.35 -10.51 25.05
CA GLY A 129 0.76 -11.80 24.70
C GLY A 129 0.04 -11.71 23.34
N ALA A 130 0.02 -12.81 22.60
CA ALA A 130 -0.73 -12.87 21.34
C ALA A 130 -2.20 -12.50 21.58
N LEU A 131 -2.79 -11.73 20.66
CA LEU A 131 -4.22 -11.43 20.72
C LEU A 131 -5.01 -12.73 20.59
N ARG A 132 -6.15 -12.83 21.28
CA ARG A 132 -7.09 -13.94 21.06
C ARG A 132 -7.88 -13.79 19.76
N MET A 133 -8.04 -12.55 19.29
CA MET A 133 -8.79 -12.22 18.09
C MET A 133 -8.34 -10.88 17.53
N ARG A 134 -8.40 -10.73 16.21
CA ARG A 134 -8.25 -9.48 15.47
C ARG A 134 -9.14 -9.48 14.24
N VAL A 135 -9.70 -8.34 13.88
CA VAL A 135 -10.31 -8.13 12.56
C VAL A 135 -9.42 -7.22 11.73
N ILE A 136 -9.12 -7.63 10.49
CA ILE A 136 -8.29 -6.88 9.55
C ILE A 136 -9.14 -6.59 8.31
N VAL A 137 -9.34 -5.32 7.99
CA VAL A 137 -10.04 -4.91 6.77
C VAL A 137 -9.01 -4.66 5.69
N LEU A 138 -9.22 -5.26 4.53
CA LEU A 138 -8.29 -5.27 3.40
C LEU A 138 -8.99 -4.68 2.18
N ASP A 139 -8.24 -3.91 1.40
CA ASP A 139 -8.70 -3.48 0.09
C ASP A 139 -8.74 -4.65 -0.91
N PRO A 140 -9.35 -4.47 -2.09
CA PRO A 140 -9.41 -5.52 -3.12
C PRO A 140 -8.04 -6.02 -3.61
N ASN A 141 -6.93 -5.35 -3.25
CA ASN A 141 -5.56 -5.73 -3.59
C ASN A 141 -4.77 -6.31 -2.38
N GLN A 142 -5.45 -6.84 -1.37
CA GLN A 142 -4.84 -7.45 -0.17
C GLN A 142 -4.02 -6.50 0.71
N ARG A 143 -4.25 -5.19 0.60
CA ARG A 143 -3.56 -4.20 1.44
C ARG A 143 -4.44 -3.74 2.59
N ILE A 144 -3.84 -3.63 3.76
CA ILE A 144 -4.54 -3.30 4.99
C ILE A 144 -5.11 -1.89 4.90
N ALA A 145 -6.40 -1.79 5.19
CA ALA A 145 -7.13 -0.55 5.38
C ALA A 145 -7.14 -0.19 6.87
N ALA A 146 -7.46 -1.17 7.73
CA ALA A 146 -7.56 -1.00 9.18
C ALA A 146 -7.41 -2.33 9.92
N THR A 147 -7.03 -2.26 11.20
CA THR A 147 -6.98 -3.39 12.13
C THR A 147 -7.75 -3.06 13.42
N PHE A 148 -8.47 -4.05 13.96
CA PHE A 148 -9.25 -3.92 15.19
C PHE A 148 -8.84 -5.01 16.18
N ASP A 149 -8.24 -4.58 17.29
CA ASP A 149 -7.64 -5.46 18.31
C ASP A 149 -8.45 -5.49 19.61
N SER A 150 -9.12 -4.37 19.93
CA SER A 150 -10.01 -4.22 21.07
C SER A 150 -11.45 -4.10 20.59
N ARG A 151 -12.38 -4.78 21.27
CA ARG A 151 -13.76 -4.97 20.79
C ARG A 151 -13.78 -5.29 19.28
N ALA A 152 -12.95 -6.24 18.86
CA ALA A 152 -12.61 -6.42 17.45
C ALA A 152 -13.84 -6.58 16.54
N LEU A 153 -14.81 -7.43 16.93
CA LEU A 153 -16.04 -7.62 16.14
C LEU A 153 -16.95 -6.39 16.16
N PRO A 154 -17.36 -5.82 17.33
CA PRO A 154 -18.21 -4.63 17.32
C PRO A 154 -17.58 -3.41 16.63
N ALA A 155 -16.30 -3.12 16.91
CA ALA A 155 -15.61 -1.98 16.33
C ALA A 155 -15.46 -2.11 14.80
N ALA A 156 -15.14 -3.32 14.33
CA ALA A 156 -15.10 -3.58 12.89
C ALA A 156 -16.49 -3.46 12.24
N ALA A 157 -17.53 -4.02 12.87
CA ALA A 157 -18.91 -3.95 12.35
C ALA A 157 -19.40 -2.50 12.23
N GLU A 158 -19.10 -1.65 13.23
CA GLU A 158 -19.44 -0.23 13.23
C GLU A 158 -18.70 0.56 12.11
N ALA A 159 -17.46 0.16 11.79
CA ALA A 159 -16.61 0.88 10.84
C ALA A 159 -16.66 0.34 9.39
N ILE A 160 -17.18 -0.87 9.16
CA ILE A 160 -16.97 -1.61 7.91
C ILE A 160 -17.48 -0.89 6.68
N ASP A 161 -18.64 -0.23 6.77
CA ASP A 161 -19.26 0.48 5.64
C ASP A 161 -18.39 1.67 5.19
N GLY A 162 -17.96 2.51 6.14
CA GLY A 162 -17.07 3.63 5.86
C GLY A 162 -15.72 3.17 5.31
N LEU A 163 -15.14 2.11 5.88
CA LEU A 163 -13.88 1.54 5.40
C LEU A 163 -14.02 0.98 3.99
N ALA A 164 -15.07 0.20 3.72
CA ALA A 164 -15.33 -0.37 2.41
C ALA A 164 -15.43 0.72 1.35
N ARG A 165 -16.24 1.77 1.60
CA ARG A 165 -16.35 2.94 0.71
C ARG A 165 -15.02 3.64 0.48
N SER A 166 -14.13 3.68 1.47
CA SER A 166 -12.82 4.33 1.36
C SER A 166 -11.78 3.53 0.57
N VAL A 167 -11.94 2.21 0.42
CA VAL A 167 -10.93 1.33 -0.20
C VAL A 167 -11.39 0.59 -1.44
N ARG A 168 -12.66 0.73 -1.83
CA ARG A 168 -13.16 0.27 -3.13
C ARG A 168 -12.32 0.85 -4.27
N SER A 169 -12.15 0.05 -5.31
CA SER A 169 -11.39 0.42 -6.51
C SER A 169 -12.31 0.53 -7.74
N ASP A 170 -13.51 1.10 -7.55
CA ASP A 170 -14.59 1.19 -8.55
C ASP A 170 -14.86 2.62 -9.03
N GLY A 171 -14.10 3.63 -8.59
CA GLY A 171 -14.26 5.02 -9.02
C GLY A 171 -14.07 5.24 -10.52
N GLY A 172 -13.44 4.29 -11.23
CA GLY A 172 -13.29 4.27 -12.69
C GLY A 172 -14.30 3.39 -13.42
N ARG A 173 -15.36 2.88 -12.77
CA ARG A 173 -16.30 1.90 -13.36
C ARG A 173 -16.97 2.37 -14.66
N ASP A 174 -17.16 3.68 -14.80
CA ASP A 174 -17.83 4.31 -15.94
C ASP A 174 -16.82 4.78 -17.01
N LEU A 175 -15.51 4.60 -16.77
CA LEU A 175 -14.45 4.99 -17.69
C LEU A 175 -14.22 3.91 -18.75
N LEU A 176 -14.62 4.19 -19.98
CA LEU A 176 -14.30 3.35 -21.15
C LEU A 176 -13.00 3.82 -21.80
N LEU A 177 -11.95 2.99 -21.77
CA LEU A 177 -10.65 3.31 -22.37
C LEU A 177 -10.63 2.99 -23.87
N GLN A 178 -10.78 4.01 -24.71
CA GLN A 178 -10.68 3.89 -26.18
C GLN A 178 -9.41 4.53 -26.77
N THR A 179 -8.53 5.05 -25.92
CA THR A 179 -7.28 5.74 -26.28
C THR A 179 -6.13 5.21 -25.42
N PRO A 180 -4.86 5.30 -25.87
CA PRO A 180 -3.73 4.90 -25.04
C PRO A 180 -3.73 5.61 -23.68
N MET A 181 -3.67 4.85 -22.59
CA MET A 181 -3.60 5.39 -21.23
C MET A 181 -2.20 5.19 -20.65
N ALA A 182 -1.71 6.17 -19.89
CA ALA A 182 -0.41 6.08 -19.26
C ALA A 182 -0.39 4.89 -18.28
N PRO A 183 0.59 3.96 -18.36
CA PRO A 183 0.67 2.82 -17.46
C PRO A 183 1.23 3.25 -16.10
N VAL A 184 0.44 4.03 -15.37
CA VAL A 184 0.79 4.62 -14.08
C VAL A 184 0.02 3.88 -12.98
N LEU A 185 0.76 3.32 -12.02
CA LEU A 185 0.17 2.73 -10.84
C LEU A 185 -0.05 3.83 -9.79
N VAL A 186 -1.31 4.13 -9.47
CA VAL A 186 -1.66 4.94 -8.29
C VAL A 186 -1.88 4.00 -7.12
N LEU A 187 -1.03 4.10 -6.10
CA LEU A 187 -1.09 3.26 -4.91
C LEU A 187 -1.37 4.11 -3.67
N PRO A 188 -2.55 4.02 -3.03
CA PRO A 188 -2.87 4.79 -1.82
C PRO A 188 -2.15 4.23 -0.59
N ARG A 189 -2.15 4.96 0.53
CA ARG A 189 -1.65 4.47 1.85
C ARG A 189 -0.24 3.86 1.76
N VAL A 190 0.65 4.42 0.94
CA VAL A 190 2.06 4.01 0.96
C VAL A 190 2.70 4.53 2.23
N PHE A 191 2.44 5.79 2.60
CA PHE A 191 2.86 6.39 3.87
C PHE A 191 1.65 6.71 4.75
N GLU A 192 1.84 6.60 6.07
CA GLU A 192 0.85 7.05 7.04
C GLU A 192 0.79 8.58 7.10
N PRO A 193 -0.36 9.21 7.39
CA PRO A 193 -0.49 10.66 7.49
C PRO A 193 0.53 11.31 8.44
N ASP A 194 0.75 10.71 9.62
CA ASP A 194 1.74 11.21 10.58
C ASP A 194 3.17 11.14 10.04
N PHE A 195 3.48 10.12 9.24
CA PHE A 195 4.78 9.97 8.61
C PHE A 195 4.97 11.00 7.49
N CYS A 196 3.93 11.29 6.70
CA CYS A 196 3.93 12.40 5.75
C CYS A 196 4.23 13.73 6.45
N ALA A 197 3.53 14.01 7.55
CA ALA A 197 3.74 15.24 8.34
C ALA A 197 5.16 15.32 8.93
N GLN A 198 5.77 14.18 9.32
CA GLN A 198 7.17 14.14 9.75
C GLN A 198 8.14 14.54 8.63
N LEU A 199 7.92 14.06 7.40
CA LEU A 199 8.74 14.41 6.24
C LEU A 199 8.61 15.88 5.85
N VAL A 200 7.40 16.44 5.90
CA VAL A 200 7.17 17.88 5.68
C VAL A 200 7.89 18.72 6.75
N ARG A 201 7.81 18.32 8.03
CA ARG A 201 8.56 18.99 9.10
C ARG A 201 10.07 18.89 8.93
N LEU A 202 10.56 17.79 8.37
CA LEU A 202 11.98 17.60 8.10
C LEU A 202 12.45 18.56 7.01
N TRP A 203 11.69 18.68 5.90
CA TRP A 203 11.93 19.69 4.87
C TRP A 203 11.96 21.11 5.46
N GLY A 204 11.00 21.47 6.32
CA GLY A 204 10.92 22.82 6.91
C GLY A 204 12.04 23.17 7.91
N LYS A 205 12.80 22.17 8.39
CA LYS A 205 13.98 22.37 9.25
C LYS A 205 15.30 22.31 8.47
N GLY A 206 15.27 21.75 7.28
CA GLY A 206 16.45 21.53 6.45
C GLY A 206 16.79 22.74 5.59
N ASP A 207 18.02 22.76 5.10
CA ASP A 207 18.42 23.71 4.06
C ASP A 207 17.76 23.32 2.74
N HIS A 208 16.63 23.94 2.41
CA HIS A 208 16.02 23.84 1.10
C HIS A 208 16.45 25.03 0.23
N LYS A 209 16.97 24.74 -0.96
CA LYS A 209 17.32 25.76 -1.96
C LYS A 209 16.46 25.55 -3.20
N ASP A 210 16.23 26.62 -3.96
CA ASP A 210 15.73 26.49 -5.33
C ASP A 210 16.69 25.56 -6.09
N SER A 211 16.19 24.40 -6.49
CA SER A 211 16.98 23.35 -7.12
C SER A 211 16.92 23.47 -8.64
N GLY A 212 18.10 23.51 -9.27
CA GLY A 212 18.23 23.27 -10.70
C GLY A 212 18.17 21.77 -11.05
N VAL A 213 18.10 21.45 -12.34
CA VAL A 213 18.19 20.05 -12.83
C VAL A 213 19.65 19.63 -12.99
N SER A 214 20.00 18.40 -12.59
CA SER A 214 21.27 17.78 -12.97
C SER A 214 21.27 17.46 -14.48
N SER A 215 22.09 18.17 -15.26
CA SER A 215 22.18 18.03 -16.72
C SER A 215 23.28 17.05 -17.16
N ARG A 216 23.09 16.45 -18.35
CA ARG A 216 24.09 15.67 -19.10
C ARG A 216 25.28 16.53 -19.60
N TYR A 217 25.22 17.85 -19.43
CA TYR A 217 26.18 18.84 -19.99
C TYR A 217 26.75 19.85 -18.96
N GLY A 218 26.68 19.58 -17.65
CA GLY A 218 27.15 20.50 -16.60
C GLY A 218 26.08 21.48 -16.10
N ASN A 219 26.44 22.40 -15.18
CA ASN A 219 25.53 23.41 -14.60
C ASN A 219 25.09 24.42 -15.67
N VAL A 220 24.11 24.04 -16.50
CA VAL A 220 23.38 24.96 -17.37
C VAL A 220 22.25 25.56 -16.55
N ASN A 221 21.97 26.87 -16.72
CA ASN A 221 20.80 27.48 -16.09
C ASN A 221 19.53 26.86 -16.71
N MET A 222 18.83 26.06 -15.92
CA MET A 222 17.62 25.31 -16.28
C MET A 222 16.37 25.84 -15.56
N ASP A 223 16.36 27.13 -15.14
CA ASP A 223 15.23 27.76 -14.45
C ASP A 223 13.92 27.69 -15.27
N HIS A 224 14.05 27.52 -16.60
CA HIS A 224 12.94 27.32 -17.53
C HIS A 224 12.43 25.87 -17.63
N LEU A 225 13.16 24.89 -17.06
CA LEU A 225 12.79 23.47 -17.09
C LEU A 225 12.27 23.00 -15.73
N LYS A 226 12.87 23.42 -14.62
CA LYS A 226 12.47 23.00 -13.28
C LYS A 226 12.62 24.16 -12.31
N ARG A 227 11.62 24.33 -11.46
CA ARG A 227 11.68 25.24 -10.31
C ARG A 227 10.98 24.59 -9.12
N THR A 228 11.76 24.17 -8.13
CA THR A 228 11.30 23.49 -6.91
C THR A 228 12.25 23.77 -5.74
N GLU A 229 11.75 23.68 -4.51
CA GLU A 229 12.60 23.69 -3.31
C GLU A 229 12.83 22.26 -2.83
N ASP A 230 14.07 21.79 -2.90
CA ASP A 230 14.39 20.38 -2.66
C ASP A 230 15.13 20.20 -1.34
N TYR A 231 14.75 19.15 -0.61
CA TYR A 231 15.48 18.66 0.55
C TYR A 231 15.78 17.16 0.37
N THR A 232 17.06 16.83 0.28
CA THR A 232 17.51 15.43 0.25
C THR A 232 17.55 14.89 1.67
N ILE A 233 16.85 13.79 1.92
CA ILE A 233 16.85 13.14 3.23
C ILE A 233 18.23 12.52 3.46
N VAL A 234 18.87 12.85 4.58
CA VAL A 234 20.21 12.35 4.93
C VAL A 234 20.23 11.58 6.26
N GLU A 235 19.17 11.73 7.06
CA GLU A 235 19.05 11.12 8.38
C GLU A 235 18.91 9.60 8.23
N PRO A 236 19.85 8.79 8.75
CA PRO A 236 19.87 7.35 8.49
C PRO A 236 18.58 6.61 8.89
N MET A 237 17.99 7.01 10.03
CA MET A 237 16.72 6.44 10.49
C MET A 237 15.55 6.79 9.57
N MET A 238 15.52 8.00 9.02
CA MET A 238 14.48 8.43 8.09
C MET A 238 14.64 7.76 6.73
N LEU A 239 15.88 7.68 6.21
CA LEU A 239 16.20 6.93 4.99
C LEU A 239 15.73 5.48 5.08
N LYS A 240 16.01 4.80 6.21
CA LYS A 240 15.53 3.44 6.44
C LYS A 240 14.01 3.39 6.50
N ALA A 241 13.36 4.29 7.24
CA ALA A 241 11.91 4.32 7.39
C ALA A 241 11.16 4.56 6.06
N VAL A 242 11.71 5.40 5.17
CA VAL A 242 11.22 5.62 3.81
C VAL A 242 11.46 4.37 2.96
N SER A 243 12.69 3.87 2.92
CA SER A 243 13.08 2.74 2.07
C SER A 243 12.29 1.46 2.40
N ASP A 244 12.10 1.17 3.69
CA ASP A 244 11.33 0.01 4.14
C ASP A 244 9.89 0.07 3.62
N ARG A 245 9.21 1.22 3.78
CA ARG A 245 7.83 1.40 3.30
C ARG A 245 7.72 1.25 1.79
N LEU A 246 8.62 1.87 1.03
CA LEU A 246 8.64 1.75 -0.42
C LEU A 246 8.90 0.31 -0.87
N ALA A 247 9.88 -0.36 -0.27
CA ALA A 247 10.22 -1.73 -0.60
C ALA A 247 9.06 -2.70 -0.30
N TYR A 248 8.44 -2.61 0.88
CA TYR A 248 7.40 -3.55 1.29
C TYR A 248 6.01 -3.23 0.73
N ARG A 249 5.70 -1.96 0.41
CA ARG A 249 4.37 -1.56 -0.07
C ARG A 249 4.30 -1.35 -1.59
N ILE A 250 5.38 -0.94 -2.25
CA ILE A 250 5.42 -0.76 -3.71
C ILE A 250 6.11 -1.93 -4.40
N GLY A 251 7.20 -2.48 -3.83
CA GLY A 251 7.98 -3.55 -4.46
C GLY A 251 7.14 -4.74 -4.98
N PRO A 252 6.27 -5.35 -4.16
CA PRO A 252 5.39 -6.43 -4.63
C PRO A 252 4.44 -6.02 -5.77
N GLU A 253 3.99 -4.76 -5.81
CA GLU A 253 3.14 -4.25 -6.88
C GLU A 253 3.91 -4.10 -8.20
N LEU A 254 5.23 -3.84 -8.15
CA LEU A 254 6.06 -3.80 -9.36
C LEU A 254 6.08 -5.16 -10.06
N THR A 255 6.20 -6.25 -9.28
CA THR A 255 6.11 -7.61 -9.80
C THR A 255 4.71 -7.91 -10.31
N LYS A 256 3.66 -7.57 -9.54
CA LYS A 256 2.27 -7.84 -9.90
C LYS A 256 1.81 -7.11 -11.17
N VAL A 257 2.08 -5.81 -11.25
CA VAL A 257 1.52 -4.91 -12.28
C VAL A 257 2.43 -4.81 -13.50
N PHE A 258 3.74 -4.79 -13.29
CA PHE A 258 4.73 -4.54 -14.36
C PHE A 258 5.62 -5.74 -14.67
N ALA A 259 5.37 -6.91 -14.07
CA ALA A 259 6.22 -8.10 -14.19
C ALA A 259 7.71 -7.82 -13.85
N PHE A 260 7.98 -6.84 -12.99
CA PHE A 260 9.32 -6.50 -12.55
C PHE A 260 9.72 -7.37 -11.36
N ASP A 261 10.31 -8.52 -11.64
CA ASP A 261 10.86 -9.47 -10.66
C ASP A 261 12.40 -9.41 -10.67
N ARG A 262 12.95 -8.27 -10.24
CA ARG A 262 14.39 -8.02 -10.20
C ARG A 262 14.79 -7.41 -8.86
N GLN A 263 16.03 -7.63 -8.46
CA GLN A 263 16.61 -6.88 -7.35
C GLN A 263 16.70 -5.40 -7.72
N PHE A 264 16.45 -4.54 -6.74
CA PHE A 264 16.53 -3.10 -6.92
C PHE A 264 17.29 -2.42 -5.78
N THR A 265 17.72 -1.20 -6.04
CA THR A 265 18.12 -0.22 -5.04
C THR A 265 17.27 1.04 -5.20
N PHE A 266 17.42 1.98 -4.27
CA PHE A 266 16.84 3.30 -4.38
C PHE A 266 17.91 4.32 -4.77
N ASP A 267 17.50 5.34 -5.51
CA ASP A 267 18.17 6.64 -5.48
C ASP A 267 17.98 7.34 -4.12
N SER A 268 18.65 8.48 -3.94
CA SER A 268 18.36 9.38 -2.82
C SER A 268 16.88 9.74 -2.77
N HIS A 269 16.33 9.76 -1.55
CA HIS A 269 14.96 10.19 -1.31
C HIS A 269 14.93 11.70 -1.12
N VAL A 270 14.12 12.40 -1.92
CA VAL A 270 14.07 13.86 -1.92
C VAL A 270 12.64 14.32 -1.63
N VAL A 271 12.49 15.24 -0.68
CA VAL A 271 11.24 15.97 -0.46
C VAL A 271 11.27 17.24 -1.31
N LEU A 272 10.37 17.33 -2.27
CA LEU A 272 10.16 18.48 -3.16
C LEU A 272 9.02 19.35 -2.66
N SER A 273 9.15 20.67 -2.84
CA SER A 273 8.08 21.64 -2.64
C SER A 273 7.79 22.43 -3.91
N TYR A 274 6.52 22.42 -4.31
CA TYR A 274 5.97 23.27 -5.37
C TYR A 274 5.01 24.28 -4.73
N SER A 275 5.19 25.57 -4.98
CA SER A 275 4.27 26.61 -4.51
C SER A 275 3.63 27.37 -5.66
N ALA A 276 2.36 27.76 -5.48
CA ALA A 276 1.67 28.63 -6.42
C ALA A 276 2.34 30.01 -6.51
N ASP A 277 2.71 30.59 -5.36
CA ASP A 277 3.37 31.91 -5.29
C ASP A 277 4.73 31.93 -6.00
N GLY A 278 5.51 30.86 -5.82
CA GLY A 278 6.79 30.67 -6.50
C GLY A 278 6.64 30.29 -7.98
N LYS A 279 5.41 30.01 -8.46
CA LYS A 279 5.14 29.48 -9.81
C LYS A 279 6.02 28.26 -10.12
N HIS A 280 6.15 27.36 -9.15
CA HIS A 280 6.98 26.17 -9.28
C HIS A 280 6.38 25.18 -10.29
N PHE A 281 7.24 24.53 -11.06
CA PHE A 281 6.86 23.56 -12.09
C PHE A 281 8.02 22.61 -12.40
N PHE A 282 7.72 21.53 -13.11
CA PHE A 282 8.74 20.71 -13.75
C PHE A 282 8.27 20.33 -15.16
N GLY A 283 8.93 20.87 -16.18
CA GLY A 283 8.61 20.65 -17.58
C GLY A 283 8.81 19.20 -18.03
N ALA A 284 8.40 18.93 -19.27
CA ALA A 284 8.43 17.58 -19.83
C ALA A 284 9.84 16.98 -19.85
N HIS A 285 10.02 15.81 -19.23
CA HIS A 285 11.30 15.12 -19.14
C HIS A 285 11.12 13.59 -19.01
N ARG A 286 12.26 12.88 -19.08
CA ARG A 286 12.40 11.46 -18.75
C ARG A 286 13.48 11.32 -17.68
N ASP A 287 13.27 10.42 -16.73
CA ASP A 287 14.13 10.32 -15.55
C ASP A 287 15.37 9.46 -15.76
N ASN A 288 15.41 8.65 -16.83
CA ASN A 288 16.52 7.77 -17.17
C ASN A 288 17.32 8.24 -18.39
N GLY A 289 17.21 9.52 -18.74
CA GLY A 289 17.85 10.06 -19.94
C GLY A 289 19.37 10.11 -19.86
N ALA A 290 20.00 10.27 -18.70
CA ALA A 290 21.46 10.39 -18.60
C ALA A 290 22.15 9.02 -18.36
N PRO A 291 23.43 8.84 -18.76
CA PRO A 291 24.17 7.61 -18.50
C PRO A 291 24.19 7.19 -17.02
N THR A 292 24.28 8.15 -16.11
CA THR A 292 24.27 7.94 -14.64
C THR A 292 22.89 7.56 -14.08
N THR A 293 21.85 7.61 -14.90
CA THR A 293 20.45 7.36 -14.52
C THR A 293 19.79 6.28 -15.37
N ALA A 294 20.54 5.64 -16.28
CA ALA A 294 20.01 4.74 -17.29
C ALA A 294 19.36 3.47 -16.72
N ASP A 295 19.77 3.05 -15.52
CA ASP A 295 19.26 1.94 -14.72
C ASP A 295 18.06 2.30 -13.83
N ARG A 296 17.62 3.57 -13.80
CA ARG A 296 16.34 3.93 -13.17
C ARG A 296 15.20 3.26 -13.94
N ALA A 297 14.51 2.34 -13.28
CA ALA A 297 13.41 1.57 -13.85
C ALA A 297 12.07 2.29 -13.63
N PHE A 298 11.78 2.67 -12.37
CA PHE A 298 10.52 3.31 -11.98
C PHE A 298 10.76 4.57 -11.15
N ALA A 299 10.00 5.61 -11.46
CA ALA A 299 9.88 6.81 -10.66
C ALA A 299 8.75 6.64 -9.65
N VAL A 300 8.91 7.25 -8.48
CA VAL A 300 7.89 7.34 -7.43
C VAL A 300 7.66 8.81 -7.15
N SER A 301 6.43 9.28 -7.34
CA SER A 301 5.99 10.60 -6.88
C SER A 301 4.89 10.41 -5.84
N LEU A 302 5.22 10.64 -4.58
CA LEU A 302 4.33 10.41 -3.44
C LEU A 302 3.89 11.73 -2.80
N ASN A 303 2.58 12.00 -2.77
CA ASN A 303 2.05 13.22 -2.18
C ASN A 303 2.13 13.18 -0.64
N LEU A 304 2.69 14.21 -0.01
CA LEU A 304 2.83 14.30 1.44
C LEU A 304 1.74 15.17 2.09
N ASN A 305 0.96 15.88 1.29
CA ASN A 305 -0.20 16.66 1.69
C ASN A 305 -1.27 16.63 0.59
N ASP A 306 -2.42 17.25 0.85
CA ASP A 306 -3.56 17.34 -0.08
C ASP A 306 -4.25 18.73 -0.09
N ASP A 307 -3.71 19.72 0.62
CA ASP A 307 -4.27 21.07 0.76
C ASP A 307 -3.87 22.04 -0.38
N PHE A 308 -3.80 21.56 -1.63
CA PHE A 308 -3.39 22.33 -2.81
C PHE A 308 -4.32 22.10 -4.02
N GLU A 309 -4.21 22.97 -5.04
CA GLU A 309 -4.87 22.80 -6.34
C GLU A 309 -3.87 22.92 -7.50
N GLY A 310 -4.12 22.17 -8.58
CA GLY A 310 -3.19 22.01 -9.68
C GLY A 310 -2.04 21.06 -9.31
N GLY A 311 -0.89 21.21 -9.97
CA GLY A 311 0.27 20.39 -9.63
C GLY A 311 0.19 18.94 -10.10
N GLU A 312 -0.73 18.56 -10.98
CA GLU A 312 -0.85 17.16 -11.40
C GLU A 312 0.32 16.71 -12.27
N LEU A 313 0.67 15.43 -12.17
CA LEU A 313 1.53 14.77 -13.16
C LEU A 313 0.76 14.59 -14.46
N VAL A 314 1.38 14.90 -15.59
CA VAL A 314 0.80 14.72 -16.93
C VAL A 314 1.72 13.84 -17.75
N PHE A 315 1.12 12.92 -18.52
CA PHE A 315 1.82 11.99 -19.42
C PHE A 315 1.44 12.28 -20.89
N PRO A 316 2.15 13.20 -21.57
CA PRO A 316 1.73 13.70 -22.89
C PRO A 316 1.68 12.64 -23.99
N GLU A 317 2.49 11.59 -23.88
CA GLU A 317 2.53 10.48 -24.86
C GLU A 317 1.34 9.52 -24.74
N TYR A 318 0.63 9.53 -23.61
CA TYR A 318 -0.41 8.56 -23.29
C TYR A 318 -1.70 9.25 -22.82
N ALA A 319 -2.40 9.82 -23.80
CA ALA A 319 -3.65 10.58 -23.66
C ALA A 319 -3.56 11.83 -22.76
N GLY A 320 -2.36 12.29 -22.40
CA GLY A 320 -2.22 13.48 -21.55
C GLY A 320 -2.89 13.31 -20.18
N VAL A 321 -2.99 12.07 -19.69
CA VAL A 321 -3.69 11.76 -18.44
C VAL A 321 -3.07 12.54 -17.29
N ARG A 322 -3.93 13.19 -16.49
CA ARG A 322 -3.57 13.90 -15.26
C ARG A 322 -3.64 12.93 -14.08
N VAL A 323 -2.58 12.87 -13.30
CA VAL A 323 -2.46 11.97 -12.15
C VAL A 323 -2.11 12.78 -10.90
N SER A 324 -2.94 12.64 -9.86
CA SER A 324 -2.66 13.16 -8.53
C SER A 324 -3.04 12.09 -7.50
N PRO A 325 -2.06 11.38 -6.92
CA PRO A 325 -2.31 10.44 -5.84
C PRO A 325 -2.89 11.16 -4.62
N PRO A 326 -3.69 10.49 -3.76
CA PRO A 326 -4.08 11.06 -2.47
C PRO A 326 -2.85 11.29 -1.57
N MET A 327 -2.99 12.07 -0.50
CA MET A 327 -1.94 12.18 0.53
C MET A 327 -1.52 10.79 1.03
N GLY A 328 -0.21 10.59 1.17
CA GLY A 328 0.41 9.29 1.49
C GLY A 328 0.35 8.26 0.37
N GLY A 329 -0.26 8.59 -0.79
CA GLY A 329 -0.30 7.76 -1.98
C GLY A 329 0.80 8.11 -2.98
N ALA A 330 1.22 7.10 -3.75
CA ALA A 330 2.25 7.23 -4.76
C ALA A 330 1.71 7.05 -6.17
N ALA A 331 2.21 7.84 -7.12
CA ALA A 331 2.22 7.52 -8.53
C ALA A 331 3.54 6.81 -8.84
N VAL A 332 3.46 5.61 -9.42
CA VAL A 332 4.61 4.79 -9.79
C VAL A 332 4.53 4.49 -11.28
N PHE A 333 5.58 4.86 -12.01
CA PHE A 333 5.58 4.79 -13.46
C PHE A 333 7.00 4.59 -14.01
N SER A 334 7.11 4.10 -15.25
CA SER A 334 8.43 3.88 -15.86
C SER A 334 9.17 5.21 -16.06
N CYS A 335 10.46 5.25 -15.69
CA CYS A 335 11.32 6.42 -15.89
C CYS A 335 11.50 6.81 -17.37
N SER A 336 11.18 5.88 -18.27
CA SER A 336 11.20 6.11 -19.72
C SER A 336 9.99 6.89 -20.21
N LEU A 337 8.94 7.13 -19.41
CA LEU A 337 7.76 7.87 -19.85
C LEU A 337 8.00 9.38 -19.81
N LEU A 338 7.53 10.09 -20.85
CA LEU A 338 7.59 11.54 -20.88
C LEU A 338 6.52 12.04 -19.93
N HIS A 339 6.93 12.85 -18.98
CA HIS A 339 6.01 13.38 -17.99
C HIS A 339 6.43 14.78 -17.56
N GLN A 340 5.46 15.51 -17.02
CA GLN A 340 5.65 16.85 -16.47
C GLN A 340 4.76 17.06 -15.25
N VAL A 341 5.09 18.04 -14.43
CA VAL A 341 4.27 18.52 -13.32
C VAL A 341 3.70 19.89 -13.72
N LEU A 342 2.37 19.97 -13.78
CA LEU A 342 1.70 21.25 -14.07
C LEU A 342 1.94 22.26 -12.93
N PRO A 343 1.88 23.58 -13.20
CA PRO A 343 1.91 24.58 -12.14
C PRO A 343 0.78 24.40 -11.12
N LEU A 344 1.03 24.81 -9.87
CA LEU A 344 -0.05 24.94 -8.88
C LEU A 344 -0.87 26.19 -9.15
N THR A 345 -2.16 26.11 -8.87
CA THR A 345 -3.09 27.25 -8.88
C THR A 345 -3.41 27.76 -7.48
N ARG A 346 -3.26 26.92 -6.45
CA ARG A 346 -3.45 27.30 -5.04
C ARG A 346 -2.56 26.49 -4.11
N GLY A 347 -2.03 27.15 -3.09
CA GLY A 347 -1.34 26.51 -1.97
C GLY A 347 0.06 26.01 -2.31
N ARG A 348 0.47 24.97 -1.59
CA ARG A 348 1.79 24.35 -1.69
C ARG A 348 1.67 22.84 -1.68
N ARG A 349 2.36 22.17 -2.59
CA ARG A 349 2.39 20.70 -2.73
C ARG A 349 3.74 20.19 -2.29
N PHE A 350 3.74 19.27 -1.33
CA PHE A 350 4.92 18.53 -0.89
C PHE A 350 4.88 17.11 -1.46
N VAL A 351 6.00 16.68 -2.03
CA VAL A 351 6.12 15.38 -2.68
C VAL A 351 7.41 14.70 -2.23
N LEU A 352 7.35 13.44 -1.83
CA LEU A 352 8.56 12.61 -1.79
C LEU A 352 8.76 12.00 -3.18
N THR A 353 9.92 12.29 -3.78
CA THR A 353 10.36 11.66 -5.02
C THR A 353 11.55 10.72 -4.79
N THR A 354 11.58 9.61 -5.51
CA THR A 354 12.70 8.68 -5.57
C THR A 354 12.57 7.75 -6.77
N PHE A 355 13.59 6.92 -7.00
CA PHE A 355 13.65 6.00 -8.12
C PHE A 355 14.02 4.59 -7.67
N PHE A 356 13.28 3.60 -8.16
CA PHE A 356 13.71 2.20 -8.14
C PHE A 356 14.73 1.99 -9.27
N ARG A 357 15.94 1.59 -8.91
CA ARG A 357 17.01 1.26 -9.87
C ARG A 357 17.13 -0.25 -10.00
N ALA A 358 17.13 -0.76 -11.23
CA ALA A 358 17.39 -2.17 -11.46
C ALA A 358 18.86 -2.47 -11.15
N LYS A 359 19.13 -3.44 -10.28
CA LYS A 359 20.49 -3.98 -10.18
C LYS A 359 20.82 -4.73 -11.47
N ALA A 360 22.05 -4.54 -11.92
CA ALA A 360 22.61 -5.24 -13.08
C ALA A 360 22.65 -6.76 -12.86
#